data_AF-A0A933RY23-F1
#
_entry.id   AF-A0A933RY23-F1
#
_cell.length_a   1.000
_cell.length_b   1.000
_cell.length_c   1.000
_cell.angle_alpha   90.00
_cell.angle_beta   90.00
_cell.angle_gamma   90.00
#
_symmetry.space_group_name_H-M   'P 1'
#
loop_
_entity.id
_entity.type
_entity.pdbx_description
1 polymer ?
#
loop_
_entity_poly.entity_id
_entity_poly.type
_entity_poly.pdbx_seq_one_letter_code
_entity_poly.pdbx_strand_id
1 'polypeptide(L)'
;MDAGLESAPDAGKRDEATMSKPVIFTVSAVWDADAGVWSGHCDEIPAAADAPTLDELLAKMEAITLDLLPDNHPGVDPAAVFLQITALREALSAA
;
A
#
# COMPACT_ATOMS: atom_id res chain seq x y z
N MET A 1 42.16 -47.96 2.80
CA MET A 1 41.91 -47.17 1.58
C MET A 1 40.44 -46.84 1.63
N ASP A 2 40.12 -45.78 2.37
CA ASP A 2 38.76 -45.41 2.77
C ASP A 2 37.98 -44.80 1.61
N ALA A 3 36.70 -45.14 1.58
CA ALA A 3 35.72 -44.69 0.60
C ALA A 3 35.46 -43.19 0.75
N GLY A 4 35.69 -42.44 -0.33
CA GLY A 4 35.31 -41.03 -0.44
C GLY A 4 33.82 -40.90 -0.77
N LEU A 5 33.01 -40.67 0.25
CA LEU A 5 31.60 -40.33 0.15
C LEU A 5 31.43 -38.80 0.18
N GLU A 6 30.75 -38.28 -0.85
CA GLU A 6 29.90 -37.08 -0.89
C GLU A 6 30.49 -35.68 -0.58
N SER A 7 30.29 -34.74 -1.51
CA SER A 7 29.28 -33.69 -1.33
C SER A 7 29.06 -32.89 -2.62
N ALA A 8 27.80 -32.90 -3.08
CA ALA A 8 27.26 -32.04 -4.13
C ALA A 8 27.31 -30.55 -3.70
N PRO A 9 27.25 -29.60 -4.65
CA PRO A 9 27.31 -28.18 -4.31
C PRO A 9 26.14 -27.77 -3.42
N ASP A 10 26.45 -27.07 -2.33
CA ASP A 10 25.50 -26.31 -1.54
C ASP A 10 24.79 -25.35 -2.50
N ALA A 11 23.58 -25.73 -2.89
CA ALA A 11 22.63 -24.82 -3.50
C ALA A 11 22.24 -23.84 -2.40
N GLY A 12 23.13 -22.87 -2.19
CA GLY A 12 22.97 -21.76 -1.26
C GLY A 12 21.55 -21.27 -1.40
N LYS A 13 20.80 -21.56 -0.34
CA LYS A 13 19.42 -21.18 -0.07
C LYS A 13 19.13 -19.90 -0.84
N ARG A 14 18.31 -19.98 -1.92
CA ARG A 14 17.75 -18.78 -2.56
C ARG A 14 17.30 -17.90 -1.41
N ASP A 15 17.90 -16.72 -1.29
CA ASP A 15 17.53 -15.77 -0.26
C ASP A 15 16.01 -15.77 -0.23
N GLU A 16 15.45 -16.26 0.87
CA GLU A 16 14.20 -15.72 1.36
C GLU A 16 14.55 -14.25 1.58
N ALA A 17 14.57 -13.46 0.50
CA ALA A 17 14.41 -12.03 0.59
C ALA A 17 13.20 -11.91 1.47
N THR A 18 13.43 -11.53 2.73
CA THR A 18 12.46 -11.46 3.79
C THR A 18 11.28 -10.71 3.21
N MET A 19 10.26 -11.43 2.72
CA MET A 19 9.10 -10.81 2.11
C MET A 19 8.39 -10.20 3.30
N SER A 20 8.76 -8.96 3.63
CA SER A 20 8.13 -8.17 4.66
C SER A 20 6.65 -8.27 4.41
N LYS A 21 5.92 -8.78 5.41
CA LYS A 21 4.47 -8.96 5.33
C LYS A 21 3.88 -7.64 4.83
N PRO A 22 3.03 -7.65 3.78
CA PRO A 22 2.50 -6.41 3.22
C PRO A 22 1.76 -5.64 4.31
N VAL A 23 2.08 -4.36 4.43
CA VAL A 23 1.40 -3.39 5.29
C VAL A 23 0.42 -2.65 4.40
N ILE A 24 -0.87 -2.87 4.65
CA ILE A 24 -1.95 -2.32 3.84
C ILE A 24 -2.60 -1.19 4.62
N PHE A 25 -2.55 0.04 4.10
CA PHE A 25 -3.33 1.15 4.61
C PHE A 25 -4.62 1.28 3.81
N THR A 26 -5.75 1.37 4.52
CA THR A 26 -7.06 1.54 3.88
C THR A 26 -7.44 3.01 3.82
N VAL A 27 -7.59 3.52 2.60
CA VAL A 27 -8.10 4.85 2.32
C VAL A 27 -9.62 4.76 2.15
N SER A 28 -10.36 5.49 2.97
CA SER A 28 -11.80 5.69 2.79
C SER A 28 -12.01 6.89 1.87
N ALA A 29 -12.74 6.71 0.77
CA ALA A 29 -13.00 7.76 -0.21
C ALA A 29 -14.50 7.94 -0.44
N VAL A 30 -14.94 9.19 -0.47
CA VAL A 30 -16.34 9.56 -0.76
C VAL A 30 -16.37 10.58 -1.90
N TRP A 31 -17.31 10.42 -2.83
CA TRP A 31 -17.53 11.42 -3.87
C TRP A 31 -18.24 12.65 -3.30
N ASP A 32 -17.58 13.80 -3.35
CA ASP A 32 -18.18 15.11 -3.10
C ASP A 32 -18.72 15.67 -4.43
N ALA A 33 -20.05 15.72 -4.56
CA ALA A 33 -20.71 16.20 -5.76
C ALA A 33 -20.65 17.72 -5.92
N ASP A 34 -20.57 18.47 -4.82
CA ASP A 34 -20.52 19.93 -4.84
C ASP A 34 -19.15 20.42 -5.29
N ALA A 35 -18.09 19.74 -4.85
CA ALA A 35 -16.71 20.03 -5.25
C ALA A 35 -16.28 19.32 -6.53
N GLY A 36 -16.99 18.25 -6.94
CA GLY A 36 -16.65 17.47 -8.12
C GLY A 36 -15.36 16.68 -7.97
N VAL A 37 -15.10 16.18 -6.76
CA VAL A 37 -13.88 15.45 -6.40
C VAL A 37 -14.21 14.24 -5.52
N TRP A 38 -13.30 13.27 -5.50
CA TRP A 38 -13.20 12.28 -4.45
C TRP A 38 -12.42 12.86 -3.28
N SER A 39 -13.00 12.80 -2.09
CA SER A 39 -12.33 13.12 -0.83
C SER A 39 -11.92 11.84 -0.14
N GLY A 40 -10.62 11.65 0.05
CA GLY A 40 -10.02 10.47 0.67
C GLY A 40 -9.31 10.78 1.98
N HIS A 41 -9.41 9.86 2.95
CA HIS A 41 -8.60 9.90 4.17
C HIS A 41 -8.15 8.50 4.58
N CYS A 42 -7.02 8.44 5.29
CA CYS A 42 -6.59 7.27 6.04
C CYS A 42 -6.36 7.69 7.49
N ASP A 43 -6.88 6.92 8.46
CA ASP A 43 -6.72 7.26 9.88
C ASP A 43 -5.45 6.64 10.47
N GLU A 44 -4.95 5.56 9.86
CA GLU A 44 -3.75 4.83 10.28
C GLU A 44 -2.46 5.59 9.94
N ILE A 45 -2.49 6.38 8.86
CA ILE A 45 -1.46 7.34 8.51
C ILE A 45 -2.19 8.66 8.26
N PRO A 46 -1.91 9.75 9.00
CA PRO A 46 -2.75 10.97 9.02
C PRO A 46 -2.67 11.74 7.69
N ALA A 47 -3.24 11.13 6.66
CA ALA A 47 -3.19 11.51 5.26
C ALA A 47 -4.62 11.76 4.80
N ALA A 48 -4.82 12.90 4.14
CA ALA A 48 -6.07 13.24 3.49
C ALA A 48 -5.77 13.99 2.19
N ALA A 49 -6.56 13.73 1.16
CA ALA A 49 -6.42 14.37 -0.12
C ALA A 49 -7.75 14.39 -0.88
N ASP A 50 -7.87 15.37 -1.78
CA ASP A 50 -8.98 15.43 -2.73
C ASP A 50 -8.45 15.28 -4.16
N ALA A 51 -9.19 14.59 -5.02
CA ALA A 51 -8.85 14.51 -6.44
C ALA A 51 -10.07 14.25 -7.34
N PRO A 52 -10.09 14.77 -8.58
CA PRO A 52 -11.15 14.51 -9.56
C PRO A 52 -11.41 13.03 -9.88
N THR A 53 -10.41 12.16 -9.74
CA THR A 53 -10.51 10.72 -10.05
C THR A 53 -9.95 9.85 -8.93
N LEU A 54 -10.36 8.59 -8.87
CA LEU A 54 -9.83 7.62 -7.89
C LEU A 54 -8.34 7.34 -8.11
N ASP A 55 -7.88 7.30 -9.35
CA ASP A 55 -6.46 7.11 -9.67
C ASP A 55 -5.61 8.30 -9.21
N GLU A 56 -6.08 9.54 -9.44
CA GLU A 56 -5.39 10.73 -8.94
C GLU A 56 -5.40 10.81 -7.41
N LEU A 57 -6.51 10.38 -6.77
CA LEU A 57 -6.58 10.29 -5.32
C LEU A 57 -5.56 9.28 -4.80
N LEU A 58 -5.48 8.10 -5.41
CA LEU A 58 -4.52 7.06 -5.04
C LEU A 58 -3.08 7.57 -5.13
N ALA A 59 -2.73 8.23 -6.23
CA ALA A 59 -1.39 8.77 -6.43
C ALA A 59 -1.01 9.84 -5.38
N LYS A 60 -1.97 10.71 -5.02
CA LYS A 60 -1.76 11.70 -3.94
C LYS A 60 -1.60 11.02 -2.58
N MET A 61 -2.46 10.05 -2.28
CA MET A 61 -2.42 9.32 -1.02
C MET A 61 -1.12 8.51 -0.90
N GLU A 62 -0.59 7.96 -1.99
CA GLU A 62 0.72 7.29 -2.03
C GLU A 62 1.84 8.26 -1.64
N ALA A 63 1.90 9.42 -2.29
CA ALA A 63 2.92 10.43 -1.99
C ALA A 63 2.87 10.89 -0.52
N ILE A 64 1.68 11.20 -0.01
CA ILE A 64 1.50 11.65 1.39
C ILE A 64 1.84 10.51 2.36
N THR A 65 1.38 9.28 2.08
CA THR A 65 1.67 8.10 2.92
C THR A 65 3.18 7.90 3.04
N LEU A 66 3.91 7.94 1.93
CA LEU A 66 5.36 7.72 1.95
C LEU A 66 6.13 8.83 2.69
N ASP A 67 5.65 10.07 2.60
CA ASP A 67 6.22 11.21 3.34
C ASP A 67 6.01 11.05 4.86
N LEU A 68 4.82 10.64 5.27
CA LEU A 68 4.44 10.51 6.68
C LEU A 68 4.85 9.17 7.32
N LEU A 69 5.23 8.17 6.50
CA LEU A 69 5.51 6.81 6.97
C LEU A 69 6.60 6.74 8.05
N PRO A 70 7.76 7.41 7.91
CA PRO A 70 8.85 7.28 8.88
C PRO A 70 8.48 7.76 10.28
N ASP A 71 7.63 8.79 10.36
CA ASP A 71 7.22 9.42 11.61
C ASP A 71 6.09 8.66 12.31
N ASN A 72 5.22 7.98 11.55
CA ASN A 72 4.02 7.31 12.09
C ASN A 72 4.20 5.80 12.26
N HIS A 73 5.03 5.17 11.42
CA HIS A 73 5.27 3.71 11.42
C HIS A 73 6.77 3.41 11.29
N PRO A 74 7.58 3.75 12.31
CA PRO A 74 9.02 3.55 12.25
C PRO A 74 9.35 2.05 12.10
N GLY A 75 10.16 1.73 11.09
CA GLY A 75 10.59 0.37 10.79
C GLY A 75 9.73 -0.37 9.77
N VAL A 76 8.66 0.23 9.25
CA VAL A 76 7.99 -0.26 8.05
C VAL A 76 8.86 0.07 6.83
N ASP A 77 9.16 -0.95 6.03
CA ASP A 77 9.82 -0.79 4.75
C ASP A 77 8.83 -0.17 3.75
N PRO A 78 9.14 0.99 3.12
CA PRO A 78 8.32 1.58 2.07
C PRO A 78 7.96 0.61 0.93
N ALA A 79 8.84 -0.34 0.60
CA ALA A 79 8.58 -1.34 -0.45
C ALA A 79 7.52 -2.39 -0.05
N ALA A 80 7.18 -2.49 1.24
CA ALA A 80 6.15 -3.37 1.76
C ALA A 80 4.81 -2.66 1.99
N VAL A 81 4.70 -1.37 1.64
CA VAL A 81 3.49 -0.57 1.80
C VAL A 81 2.58 -0.71 0.58
N PHE A 82 1.31 -0.98 0.85
CA PHE A 82 0.24 -1.06 -0.14
C PHE A 82 -0.90 -0.15 0.28
N LEU A 83 -1.53 0.52 -0.68
CA LEU A 83 -2.74 1.29 -0.47
C LEU A 83 -3.95 0.56 -1.05
N GLN A 84 -5.02 0.51 -0.27
CA GLN A 84 -6.33 0.05 -0.72
C GLN A 84 -7.32 1.21 -0.61
N ILE A 85 -8.05 1.53 -1.68
CA ILE A 85 -9.14 2.51 -1.62
C ILE A 85 -10.48 1.79 -1.49
N THR A 86 -11.29 2.20 -0.51
CA THR A 86 -12.72 1.87 -0.41
C THR A 86 -13.52 3.11 -0.80
N ALA A 87 -14.09 3.09 -2.01
CA ALA A 87 -14.79 4.23 -2.59
C ALA A 87 -16.31 4.12 -2.47
N LEU A 88 -16.95 5.19 -1.99
CA LEU A 88 -18.40 5.31 -1.83
C LEU A 88 -18.91 6.47 -2.69
N ARG A 89 -19.87 6.17 -3.56
CA ARG A 89 -20.61 7.16 -4.34
C ARG A 89 -22.07 6.78 -4.36
N GLU A 90 -22.94 7.79 -4.20
CA GLU A 90 -24.39 7.58 -4.31
C GLU A 90 -24.74 7.05 -5.71
N ALA A 91 -25.51 5.97 -5.74
CA ALA A 91 -26.03 5.44 -6.99
C ALA A 91 -27.14 6.36 -7.49
N LEU A 92 -26.99 6.92 -8.69
CA LEU A 92 -28.07 7.64 -9.33
C LEU A 92 -29.19 6.65 -9.66
N SER A 93 -30.41 6.92 -9.21
CA SER A 93 -31.58 6.11 -9.59
C SER A 93 -31.75 6.13 -11.11
N ALA A 94 -32.00 4.97 -11.72
CA ALA A 94 -32.51 4.92 -13.08
C ALA A 94 -33.92 5.56 -13.06
N ALA A 95 -34.08 6.68 -13.75
CA ALA A 95 -35.37 7.32 -13.97
C ALA A 95 -36.19 6.56 -15.03
#